data_AF-A0A7Z7QRA0-F1
#
_entry.id   AF-A0A7Z7QRA0-F1
#
_cell.length_a   1.000
_cell.length_b   1.000
_cell.length_c   1.000
_cell.angle_alpha   90.00
_cell.angle_beta   90.00
_cell.angle_gamma   90.00
#
_symmetry.space_group_name_H-M   'P 1'
#
loop_
_entity.id
_entity.type
_entity.pdbx_description
1 polymer ?
#
loop_
_entity_poly.entity_id
_entity_poly.type
_entity_poly.pdbx_seq_one_letter_code
_entity_poly.pdbx_strand_id
1 'polypeptide(L)'
;MKKLVSAILIACVTLLTTYTGTANAMTGNDLESVKALQNGDQTIEGVTIGQSLKDVFREKGKGIHTQQAYGHDHYYEYHTKKGLMIVTTNGQSEQSKVKRISMSYQALNGPSYEDVKKEVSQKAITRAHYNSVTGNNGYVVDGKVSYQFASENPKDQHLKLYRIDLEA
;
A
#
# COMPACT_ATOMS: atom_id res chain seq x y z
N MET A 1 -44.47 -18.08 -49.67
CA MET A 1 -44.67 -17.79 -48.22
C MET A 1 -43.44 -18.26 -47.47
N LYS A 2 -42.70 -17.31 -46.87
CA LYS A 2 -42.08 -17.30 -45.51
C LYS A 2 -41.61 -18.70 -45.00
N LYS A 3 -40.36 -18.94 -44.60
CA LYS A 3 -39.49 -18.16 -43.69
C LYS A 3 -38.02 -18.61 -43.87
N LEU A 4 -37.11 -17.67 -44.15
CA LEU A 4 -35.67 -17.84 -43.93
C LEU A 4 -35.40 -17.45 -42.47
N VAL A 5 -34.96 -18.41 -41.65
CA VAL A 5 -34.53 -18.13 -40.28
C VAL A 5 -33.04 -17.86 -40.32
N SER A 6 -32.67 -16.58 -40.30
CA SER A 6 -31.30 -16.15 -40.07
C SER A 6 -30.88 -16.51 -38.65
N ALA A 7 -29.91 -17.40 -38.50
CA ALA A 7 -29.24 -17.65 -37.23
C ALA A 7 -28.24 -16.51 -36.98
N ILE A 8 -28.62 -15.56 -36.12
CA ILE A 8 -27.70 -14.55 -35.60
C ILE A 8 -26.89 -15.24 -34.49
N LEU A 9 -25.63 -15.56 -34.79
CA LEU A 9 -24.67 -16.01 -33.79
C LEU A 9 -24.29 -14.79 -32.93
N ILE A 10 -24.94 -14.59 -31.80
CA ILE A 10 -24.52 -13.58 -30.81
C ILE A 10 -23.28 -14.14 -30.12
N ALA A 11 -22.11 -13.76 -30.62
CA ALA A 11 -20.86 -13.96 -29.92
C ALA A 11 -20.84 -13.02 -28.71
N CYS A 12 -21.30 -13.51 -27.54
CA CYS A 12 -20.99 -12.89 -26.27
C CYS A 12 -19.51 -13.11 -25.96
N VAL A 13 -18.65 -12.30 -26.58
CA VAL A 13 -17.29 -12.09 -26.06
C VAL A 13 -17.48 -11.30 -24.77
N THR A 14 -17.57 -11.98 -23.65
CA THR A 14 -17.30 -11.35 -22.36
C THR A 14 -15.82 -10.99 -22.38
N LEU A 15 -15.53 -9.77 -22.85
CA LEU A 15 -14.31 -9.07 -22.50
C LEU A 15 -14.31 -8.99 -20.97
N LEU A 16 -13.70 -10.00 -20.34
CA LEU A 16 -12.97 -9.80 -19.10
C LEU A 16 -11.92 -8.77 -19.46
N THR A 17 -12.30 -7.50 -19.40
CA THR A 17 -11.35 -6.40 -19.33
C THR A 17 -10.59 -6.67 -18.04
N THR A 18 -9.48 -7.40 -18.14
CA THR A 18 -8.37 -7.20 -17.23
C THR A 18 -8.20 -5.70 -17.20
N TYR A 19 -8.57 -5.09 -16.08
CA TYR A 19 -8.34 -3.69 -15.82
C TYR A 19 -6.83 -3.53 -15.79
N THR A 20 -6.22 -3.41 -16.97
CA THR A 20 -4.92 -2.80 -17.15
C THR A 20 -5.17 -1.30 -17.10
N GLY A 21 -5.79 -0.84 -16.00
CA GLY A 21 -5.48 0.49 -15.54
C GLY A 21 -3.97 0.48 -15.41
N THR A 22 -3.29 1.37 -16.11
CA THR A 22 -2.00 1.84 -15.64
C THR A 22 -2.28 2.31 -14.21
N ALA A 23 -2.10 1.40 -13.25
CA ALA A 23 -2.15 1.73 -11.85
C ALA A 23 -1.14 2.86 -11.75
N ASN A 24 -1.65 4.07 -11.52
CA ASN A 24 -0.78 5.17 -11.13
C ASN A 24 -0.20 4.67 -9.82
N ALA A 25 0.98 4.05 -9.91
CA ALA A 25 1.63 3.43 -8.79
C ALA A 25 1.65 4.47 -7.69
N MET A 26 0.97 4.18 -6.58
CA MET A 26 0.78 5.14 -5.51
C MET A 26 2.12 5.82 -5.17
N THR A 27 2.17 7.13 -5.32
CA THR A 27 3.39 7.93 -5.11
C THR A 27 3.20 8.95 -4.00
N GLY A 28 2.98 8.51 -2.77
CA GLY A 28 2.97 9.42 -1.63
C GLY A 28 2.05 8.95 -0.53
N ASN A 29 1.93 9.77 0.50
CA ASN A 29 0.97 9.62 1.59
C ASN A 29 -0.19 10.60 1.45
N ASP A 30 -0.74 10.82 0.25
CA ASP A 30 -1.93 11.67 0.09
C ASP A 30 -3.25 10.88 0.27
N LEU A 31 -4.38 11.59 0.26
CA LEU A 31 -5.69 10.95 0.43
C LEU A 31 -6.10 10.09 -0.78
N GLU A 32 -5.61 10.42 -1.98
CA GLU A 32 -5.86 9.63 -3.20
C GLU A 32 -5.19 8.25 -3.10
N SER A 33 -3.96 8.23 -2.59
CA SER A 33 -3.21 7.02 -2.28
C SER A 33 -3.95 6.13 -1.26
N VAL A 34 -4.55 6.73 -0.22
CA VAL A 34 -5.39 6.01 0.74
C VAL A 34 -6.60 5.39 0.04
N LYS A 35 -7.32 6.16 -0.78
CA LYS A 35 -8.49 5.69 -1.54
C LYS A 35 -8.13 4.57 -2.51
N ALA A 36 -7.00 4.66 -3.20
CA ALA A 36 -6.53 3.63 -4.12
C ALA A 36 -6.33 2.30 -3.38
N LEU A 37 -5.64 2.32 -2.23
CA LEU A 37 -5.41 1.13 -1.41
C LEU A 37 -6.72 0.54 -0.86
N GLN A 38 -7.66 1.38 -0.43
CA GLN A 38 -8.98 0.93 0.03
C GLN A 38 -9.84 0.34 -1.10
N ASN A 39 -9.57 0.72 -2.35
CA ASN A 39 -10.21 0.15 -3.55
C ASN A 39 -9.41 -1.00 -4.16
N GLY A 40 -8.41 -1.53 -3.46
CA GLY A 40 -7.69 -2.75 -3.84
C GLY A 40 -6.40 -2.54 -4.63
N ASP A 41 -5.88 -1.32 -4.75
CA ASP A 41 -4.49 -1.15 -5.19
C ASP A 41 -3.55 -1.86 -4.19
N GLN A 42 -2.54 -2.52 -4.72
CA GLN A 42 -1.57 -3.27 -3.95
C GLN A 42 -0.14 -2.74 -4.13
N THR A 43 -0.03 -1.51 -4.62
CA THR A 43 1.24 -0.86 -4.95
C THR A 43 1.54 0.26 -3.97
N ILE A 44 2.78 0.33 -3.49
CA ILE A 44 3.29 1.48 -2.73
C ILE A 44 4.64 1.89 -3.34
N GLU A 45 4.75 3.15 -3.74
CA GLU A 45 5.94 3.74 -4.34
C GLU A 45 6.51 2.88 -5.50
N GLY A 46 5.65 2.28 -6.32
CA GLY A 46 6.07 1.45 -7.47
C GLY A 46 6.51 0.03 -7.13
N VAL A 47 6.32 -0.44 -5.91
CA VAL A 47 6.46 -1.86 -5.56
C VAL A 47 5.09 -2.44 -5.31
N THR A 48 4.78 -3.60 -5.91
CA THR A 48 3.47 -4.25 -5.78
C THR A 48 3.59 -5.55 -4.99
N ILE A 49 2.58 -5.86 -4.17
CA ILE A 49 2.44 -7.18 -3.55
C ILE A 49 2.51 -8.27 -4.62
N GLY A 50 3.27 -9.34 -4.36
CA GLY A 50 3.47 -10.44 -5.30
C GLY A 50 4.47 -10.17 -6.44
N GLN A 51 5.02 -8.95 -6.54
CA GLN A 51 6.11 -8.64 -7.48
C GLN A 51 7.34 -9.52 -7.17
N SER A 52 8.08 -9.90 -8.21
CA SER A 52 9.32 -10.66 -8.01
C SER A 52 10.45 -9.76 -7.53
N LEU A 53 11.37 -10.28 -6.71
CA LEU A 53 12.57 -9.55 -6.32
C LEU A 53 13.43 -9.15 -7.53
N LYS A 54 13.45 -9.96 -8.60
CA LYS A 54 14.12 -9.60 -9.85
C LYS A 54 13.64 -8.26 -10.40
N ASP A 55 12.33 -8.04 -10.40
CA ASP A 55 11.71 -6.82 -10.92
C ASP A 55 11.97 -5.65 -9.98
N VAL A 56 11.80 -5.86 -8.67
CA VAL A 56 12.11 -4.85 -7.65
C VAL A 56 13.57 -4.42 -7.75
N PHE A 57 14.51 -5.35 -7.89
CA PHE A 57 15.94 -5.04 -8.00
C PHE A 57 16.29 -4.31 -9.28
N ARG A 58 15.63 -4.63 -10.40
CA ARG A 58 15.82 -3.92 -11.66
C ARG A 58 15.40 -2.45 -11.56
N GLU A 59 14.32 -2.17 -10.85
CA GLU A 59 13.72 -0.84 -10.76
C GLU A 59 14.28 0.02 -9.62
N LYS A 60 14.54 -0.61 -8.47
CA LYS A 60 14.94 0.07 -7.21
C LYS A 60 16.39 -0.19 -6.81
N GLY A 61 17.08 -1.13 -7.46
CA GLY A 61 18.33 -1.69 -6.97
C GLY A 61 18.12 -2.71 -5.85
N LYS A 62 19.21 -3.26 -5.30
CA LYS A 62 19.11 -4.33 -4.29
C LYS A 62 18.65 -3.87 -2.91
N GLY A 63 18.78 -2.60 -2.56
CA GLY A 63 18.52 -2.10 -1.20
C GLY A 63 19.51 -2.65 -0.17
N ILE A 64 19.35 -2.26 1.09
CA ILE A 64 20.08 -2.84 2.22
C ILE A 64 19.31 -4.08 2.67
N HIS A 65 19.98 -5.23 2.64
CA HIS A 65 19.34 -6.51 2.95
C HIS A 65 19.58 -6.91 4.41
N THR A 66 18.50 -7.22 5.11
CA THR A 66 18.51 -7.88 6.42
C THR A 66 17.54 -9.05 6.43
N GLN A 67 17.64 -9.91 7.43
CA GLN A 67 16.72 -11.04 7.59
C GLN A 67 16.41 -11.26 9.06
N GLN A 68 15.22 -11.77 9.34
CA GLN A 68 14.85 -12.13 10.71
C GLN A 68 15.73 -13.27 11.21
N ALA A 69 16.17 -13.21 12.47
CA ALA A 69 16.89 -14.31 13.08
C ALA A 69 16.04 -15.59 13.03
N TYR A 70 16.57 -16.64 12.40
CA TYR A 70 15.90 -17.93 12.17
C TYR A 70 14.63 -17.89 11.28
N GLY A 71 14.37 -16.78 10.59
CA GLY A 71 13.09 -16.52 9.93
C GLY A 71 13.09 -16.70 8.41
N HIS A 72 11.87 -16.83 7.88
CA HIS A 72 11.54 -16.88 6.45
C HIS A 72 11.41 -15.49 5.79
N ASP A 73 11.43 -14.43 6.60
CA ASP A 73 11.22 -13.07 6.14
C ASP A 73 12.55 -12.37 5.86
N HIS A 74 12.67 -11.86 4.63
CA HIS A 74 13.80 -11.08 4.17
C HIS A 74 13.36 -9.64 3.94
N TYR A 75 14.15 -8.69 4.41
CA TYR A 75 13.85 -7.27 4.35
C TYR A 75 14.85 -6.57 3.43
N TYR A 76 14.32 -5.74 2.54
CA TYR A 76 15.11 -4.90 1.64
C TYR A 76 14.72 -3.44 1.90
N GLU A 77 15.66 -2.69 2.46
CA GLU A 77 15.47 -1.30 2.85
C GLU A 77 15.95 -0.36 1.74
N TYR A 78 15.11 0.61 1.41
CA TYR A 78 15.32 1.61 0.37
C TYR A 78 15.15 3.00 0.96
N HIS A 79 16.25 3.74 1.06
CA HIS A 79 16.23 5.14 1.43
C HIS A 79 15.89 5.97 0.20
N THR A 80 14.70 6.55 0.19
CA THR A 80 14.19 7.37 -0.91
C THR A 80 14.19 8.84 -0.52
N LYS A 81 13.96 9.73 -1.49
CA LYS A 81 13.77 11.17 -1.20
C LYS A 81 12.54 11.47 -0.35
N LYS A 82 11.56 10.57 -0.28
CA LYS A 82 10.32 10.74 0.48
C LYS A 82 10.39 10.15 1.89
N GLY A 83 11.35 9.25 2.13
CA GLY A 83 11.50 8.52 3.38
C GLY A 83 12.01 7.09 3.17
N LEU A 84 11.71 6.20 4.11
CA LEU A 84 12.22 4.83 4.16
C LEU A 84 11.14 3.84 3.70
N MET A 85 11.45 3.08 2.65
CA MET A 85 10.63 1.95 2.22
C MET A 85 11.30 0.63 2.61
N ILE A 86 10.54 -0.30 3.18
CA ILE A 86 10.97 -1.65 3.50
C ILE A 86 10.09 -2.63 2.71
N VAL A 87 10.73 -3.39 1.82
CA VAL A 87 10.09 -4.47 1.07
C VAL A 87 10.40 -5.78 1.79
N THR A 88 9.37 -6.48 2.26
CA THR A 88 9.51 -7.81 2.88
C THR A 88 9.13 -8.88 1.88
N THR A 89 9.94 -9.93 1.76
CA THR A 89 9.71 -11.04 0.84
C THR A 89 9.70 -12.38 1.54
N ASN A 90 9.10 -13.38 0.86
CA ASN A 90 9.00 -14.76 1.35
C ASN A 90 10.29 -15.61 1.15
N GLY A 91 11.39 -14.97 0.73
CA GLY A 91 12.65 -15.63 0.38
C GLY A 91 13.66 -14.62 -0.18
N GLN A 92 14.92 -15.07 -0.31
CA GLN A 92 16.03 -14.23 -0.80
C GLN A 92 16.28 -14.34 -2.31
N SER A 93 15.81 -15.42 -2.95
CA SER A 93 16.05 -15.65 -4.39
C SER A 93 15.39 -14.56 -5.24
N GLU A 94 15.88 -14.30 -6.45
CA GLU A 94 15.27 -13.33 -7.37
C GLU A 94 13.81 -13.66 -7.74
N GLN A 95 13.39 -14.92 -7.57
CA GLN A 95 12.01 -15.36 -7.82
C GLN A 95 11.10 -15.21 -6.60
N SER A 96 11.66 -14.89 -5.45
CA SER A 96 10.90 -14.65 -4.23
C SER A 96 9.98 -13.45 -4.43
N LYS A 97 8.85 -13.49 -3.73
CA LYS A 97 7.74 -12.56 -3.95
C LYS A 97 7.61 -11.59 -2.79
N VAL A 98 7.26 -10.34 -3.11
CA VAL A 98 6.89 -9.32 -2.14
C VAL A 98 5.65 -9.77 -1.37
N LYS A 99 5.74 -9.84 -0.06
CA LYS A 99 4.63 -10.18 0.85
C LYS A 99 4.17 -9.01 1.72
N ARG A 100 5.02 -8.00 1.90
CA ARG A 100 4.69 -6.78 2.64
C ARG A 100 5.51 -5.60 2.13
N ILE A 101 4.89 -4.43 2.11
CA ILE A 101 5.54 -3.16 1.81
C ILE A 101 5.24 -2.19 2.96
N SER A 102 6.27 -1.60 3.54
CA SER A 102 6.15 -0.57 4.57
C SER A 102 6.83 0.69 4.07
N MET A 103 6.09 1.79 3.94
CA MET A 103 6.65 3.09 3.57
C MET A 103 6.44 4.09 4.70
N SER A 104 7.55 4.61 5.24
CA SER A 104 7.56 5.69 6.24
C SER A 104 8.05 6.98 5.59
N TYR A 105 7.19 7.98 5.55
CA TYR A 105 7.42 9.29 4.95
C TYR A 105 8.08 10.22 5.96
N GLN A 106 9.08 10.97 5.52
CA GLN A 106 9.82 11.90 6.37
C GLN A 106 9.01 13.17 6.68
N ALA A 107 8.18 13.62 5.75
CA ALA A 107 7.34 14.79 5.91
C ALA A 107 5.99 14.42 6.56
N LEU A 108 5.61 15.13 7.62
CA LEU A 108 4.30 14.99 8.28
C LEU A 108 3.21 15.81 7.56
N ASN A 109 3.10 15.66 6.24
CA ASN A 109 2.19 16.43 5.40
C ASN A 109 1.04 15.60 4.79
N GLY A 110 0.86 14.35 5.22
CA GLY A 110 -0.23 13.48 4.76
C GLY A 110 -1.63 13.95 5.22
N PRO A 111 -2.69 13.24 4.82
CA PRO A 111 -4.05 13.51 5.28
C PRO A 111 -4.16 13.34 6.80
N SER A 112 -5.19 13.97 7.37
CA SER A 112 -5.44 13.84 8.79
C SER A 112 -5.96 12.44 9.15
N TYR A 113 -5.79 12.05 10.40
CA TYR A 113 -6.40 10.84 10.96
C TYR A 113 -7.91 10.76 10.70
N GLU A 114 -8.62 11.88 10.85
CA GLU A 114 -10.07 11.92 10.61
C GLU A 114 -10.44 11.84 9.13
N ASP A 115 -9.59 12.31 8.22
CA ASP A 115 -9.84 12.15 6.78
C ASP A 115 -9.65 10.70 6.35
N VAL A 116 -8.58 10.03 6.81
CA VAL A 116 -8.37 8.61 6.51
C VAL A 116 -9.48 7.75 7.11
N LYS A 117 -9.96 8.06 8.32
CA LYS A 117 -11.09 7.35 8.95
C LYS A 117 -12.37 7.36 8.14
N LYS A 118 -12.60 8.37 7.30
CA LYS A 118 -13.78 8.46 6.42
C LYS A 118 -13.66 7.56 5.19
N GLU A 119 -12.43 7.23 4.79
CA GLU A 119 -12.14 6.46 3.57
C GLU A 119 -11.99 4.96 3.82
N VAL A 120 -11.83 4.55 5.08
CA VAL A 120 -11.74 3.13 5.47
C VAL A 120 -13.11 2.52 5.79
N SER A 121 -13.16 1.20 5.84
CA SER A 121 -14.35 0.44 6.17
C SER A 121 -14.85 0.72 7.60
N GLN A 122 -16.15 0.53 7.81
CA GLN A 122 -16.78 0.63 9.14
C GLN A 122 -16.27 -0.42 10.14
N LYS A 123 -15.53 -1.44 9.68
CA LYS A 123 -14.93 -2.49 10.51
C LYS A 123 -13.47 -2.21 10.84
N ALA A 124 -12.89 -1.14 10.30
CA ALA A 124 -11.51 -0.77 10.55
C ALA A 124 -11.27 -0.54 12.05
N ILE A 125 -10.13 -1.01 12.53
CA ILE A 125 -9.69 -0.75 13.90
C ILE A 125 -9.01 0.60 13.92
N THR A 126 -9.54 1.54 14.68
CA THR A 126 -9.01 2.91 14.75
C THR A 126 -8.69 3.28 16.20
N ARG A 127 -7.52 3.85 16.45
CA ARG A 127 -7.18 4.43 17.76
C ARG A 127 -6.33 5.68 17.61
N ALA A 128 -6.62 6.69 18.41
CA ALA A 128 -5.79 7.87 18.60
C ALA A 128 -5.38 7.96 20.07
N HIS A 129 -4.15 8.39 20.32
CA HIS A 129 -3.63 8.66 21.65
C HIS A 129 -2.99 10.04 21.66
N TYR A 130 -3.41 10.85 22.65
CA TYR A 130 -2.91 12.19 22.85
C TYR A 130 -2.18 12.27 24.19
N ASN A 131 -0.92 12.70 24.17
CA ASN A 131 -0.07 12.83 25.34
C ASN A 131 0.81 14.08 25.20
N SER A 132 0.71 14.98 26.17
CA SER A 132 1.42 16.26 26.18
C SER A 132 2.94 16.13 26.45
N VAL A 133 3.42 14.95 26.80
CA VAL A 133 4.83 14.66 27.12
C VAL A 133 5.46 13.79 26.04
N THR A 134 4.88 12.65 25.71
CA THR A 134 5.48 11.64 24.82
C THR A 134 5.11 11.82 23.35
N GLY A 135 4.24 12.79 23.03
CA GLY A 135 3.76 13.00 21.67
C GLY A 135 2.44 12.29 21.38
N ASN A 136 1.80 12.70 20.29
CA ASN A 136 0.51 12.18 19.86
C ASN A 136 0.72 11.16 18.74
N ASN A 137 -0.04 10.06 18.79
CA ASN A 137 0.00 9.04 17.76
C ASN A 137 -1.41 8.54 17.43
N GLY A 138 -1.54 7.95 16.25
CA GLY A 138 -2.75 7.23 15.87
C GLY A 138 -2.42 6.07 14.97
N TYR A 139 -3.33 5.11 14.93
CA TYR A 139 -3.31 4.03 13.96
C TYR A 139 -4.70 3.72 13.44
N VAL A 140 -4.76 3.32 12.18
CA VAL A 140 -5.93 2.75 11.52
C VAL A 140 -5.49 1.45 10.84
N VAL A 141 -6.22 0.36 11.07
CA VAL A 141 -5.99 -0.93 10.41
C VAL A 141 -7.28 -1.34 9.73
N ASP A 142 -7.23 -1.56 8.42
CA ASP A 142 -8.36 -2.05 7.64
C ASP A 142 -7.91 -3.20 6.73
N GLY A 143 -8.30 -4.43 7.10
CA GLY A 143 -7.85 -5.64 6.43
C GLY A 143 -6.32 -5.76 6.41
N LYS A 144 -5.74 -5.67 5.20
CA LYS A 144 -4.31 -5.85 4.94
C LYS A 144 -3.53 -4.53 4.87
N VAL A 145 -4.20 -3.40 5.12
CA VAL A 145 -3.58 -2.08 5.08
C VAL A 145 -3.61 -1.49 6.48
N SER A 146 -2.49 -0.91 6.89
CA SER A 146 -2.44 -0.10 8.10
C SER A 146 -1.80 1.25 7.84
N TYR A 147 -2.29 2.24 8.59
CA TYR A 147 -1.92 3.64 8.50
C TYR A 147 -1.49 4.11 9.89
N GLN A 148 -0.33 4.74 9.99
CA GLN A 148 0.18 5.30 11.25
C GLN A 148 0.31 6.81 11.15
N PHE A 149 -0.05 7.46 12.25
CA PHE A 149 -0.17 8.91 12.33
C PHE A 149 0.63 9.45 13.50
N ALA A 150 1.20 10.63 13.31
CA ALA A 150 1.92 11.38 14.34
C ALA A 150 1.61 12.86 14.21
N SER A 151 1.88 13.63 15.26
CA SER A 151 1.90 15.09 15.20
C SER A 151 3.33 15.62 15.19
N GLU A 152 3.51 16.86 14.74
CA GLU A 152 4.85 17.48 14.72
C GLU A 152 5.44 17.68 16.12
N ASN A 153 4.57 17.87 17.12
CA ASN A 153 4.96 18.03 18.51
C ASN A 153 3.83 17.60 19.46
N PRO A 154 4.12 17.39 20.77
CA PRO A 154 3.12 16.88 21.72
C PRO A 154 1.92 17.81 21.98
N LYS A 155 2.04 19.11 21.70
CA LYS A 155 0.93 20.07 21.87
C LYS A 155 0.01 20.13 20.65
N ASP A 156 0.49 19.69 19.50
CA ASP A 156 -0.28 19.64 18.26
C ASP A 156 -1.15 18.38 18.23
N GLN A 157 -2.47 18.55 18.33
CA GLN A 157 -3.42 17.44 18.28
C GLN A 157 -3.79 17.00 16.85
N HIS A 158 -3.17 17.60 15.82
CA HIS A 158 -3.41 17.23 14.43
C HIS A 158 -2.52 16.05 14.01
N LEU A 159 -3.07 14.85 14.07
CA LEU A 159 -2.42 13.63 13.62
C LEU A 159 -2.38 13.58 12.09
N LYS A 160 -1.18 13.45 11.53
CA LYS A 160 -0.88 13.38 10.10
C LYS A 160 -0.34 12.01 9.72
N LEU A 161 -0.84 11.46 8.61
CA LEU A 161 -0.39 10.18 8.08
C LEU A 161 1.07 10.26 7.69
N TYR A 162 1.90 9.38 8.24
CA TYR A 162 3.33 9.32 7.93
C TYR A 162 3.83 7.93 7.60
N ARG A 163 3.05 6.87 7.87
CA ARG A 163 3.45 5.51 7.49
C ARG A 163 2.28 4.70 7.01
N ILE A 164 2.52 3.92 5.97
CA ILE A 164 1.58 3.01 5.35
C ILE A 164 2.25 1.64 5.27
N ASP A 165 1.59 0.64 5.81
CA ASP A 165 1.99 -0.77 5.68
C ASP A 165 0.91 -1.51 4.90
N LEU A 166 1.32 -2.31 3.92
CA LEU A 166 0.46 -3.13 3.08
C LEU A 166 0.96 -4.57 3.08
N GLU A 167 0.07 -5.53 3.33
CA GLU A 167 0.34 -6.95 3.41
C GLU A 167 -0.36 -7.76 2.30
N ALA A 168 0.16 -8.96 2.02
CA ALA A 168 -0.31 -9.86 0.97
C ALA A 168 -1.62 -10.58 1.27
#